data_AF-X0S9W6-F1
#
_entry.id   AF-X0S9W6-F1
#
_cell.length_a   1.000
_cell.length_b   1.000
_cell.length_c   1.000
_cell.angle_alpha   90.00
_cell.angle_beta   90.00
_cell.angle_gamma   90.00
#
_symmetry.space_group_name_H-M   'P 1'
#
loop_
_entity.id
_entity.type
_entity.pdbx_description
1 polymer ?
#
loop_
_entity_poly.entity_id
_entity_poly.type
_entity_poly.pdbx_seq_one_letter_code
_entity_poly.pdbx_strand_id
1 'polypeptide(L)'
;MGLLANDGAIIIDSVLTDRGRELLARGDGSFEIVKFAFGDDEIDYTLFNPTTGSVQQDLDILNTPLFESFTDSELSLKNRLISIADSELQFIPILDASNTALTLGEKTDSVNGKTIEFKQSTKTTGKNVPTEIQDSSYIIFLNDDLLFVDNEAAVSVTQQGVAQYVLPRTALASNKGSKVGLNVSVRDISKDVWNELGVGTVGSRTITTQVEAQGVISGLNTSITITINEEVSR
;
A
#
# COMPACT_ATOMS: atom_id res chain seq x y z
N MET A 1 20.22 -7.95 18.01
CA MET A 1 20.29 -6.87 17.01
C MET A 1 21.75 -6.60 16.69
N GLY A 2 22.36 -7.51 15.95
CA GLY A 2 23.63 -7.30 15.26
C GLY A 2 23.43 -6.74 13.85
N LEU A 3 24.54 -6.39 13.22
CA LEU A 3 24.61 -6.00 11.81
C LEU A 3 25.48 -7.03 11.08
N LEU A 4 25.09 -7.39 9.86
CA LEU A 4 25.92 -8.22 9.00
C LEU A 4 27.03 -7.38 8.37
N ALA A 5 28.23 -7.95 8.25
CA ALA A 5 29.34 -7.30 7.56
C ALA A 5 29.08 -7.31 6.05
N ASN A 6 29.19 -6.14 5.41
CA ASN A 6 29.05 -5.97 3.97
C ASN A 6 30.44 -5.91 3.29
N ASP A 7 31.28 -6.92 3.53
CA ASP A 7 32.69 -6.98 3.12
C ASP A 7 32.94 -7.78 1.83
N GLY A 8 31.90 -8.00 1.04
CA GLY A 8 31.95 -8.75 -0.21
C GLY A 8 31.85 -10.27 -0.04
N ALA A 9 31.75 -10.79 1.18
CA ALA A 9 31.38 -12.18 1.43
C ALA A 9 29.86 -12.37 1.33
N ILE A 10 29.43 -13.46 0.67
CA ILE A 10 28.00 -13.86 0.67
C ILE A 10 27.72 -14.60 1.98
N ILE A 11 27.08 -13.92 2.91
CA ILE A 11 26.65 -14.49 4.19
C ILE A 11 25.13 -14.67 4.14
N ILE A 12 24.67 -15.90 4.35
CA ILE A 12 23.25 -16.22 4.47
C ILE A 12 22.96 -16.43 5.95
N ASP A 13 22.34 -15.43 6.57
CA ASP A 13 21.74 -15.57 7.89
C ASP A 13 20.24 -15.84 7.76
N SER A 14 19.73 -16.84 8.48
CA SER A 14 18.32 -17.20 8.41
C SER A 14 17.84 -17.79 9.73
N VAL A 15 16.66 -17.34 10.16
CA VAL A 15 15.92 -17.88 11.29
C VAL A 15 14.56 -18.39 10.83
N LEU A 16 14.11 -19.47 11.46
CA LEU A 16 12.77 -19.99 11.21
C LEU A 16 11.75 -19.22 12.04
N THR A 17 10.63 -18.87 11.42
CA THR A 17 9.42 -18.40 12.13
C THR A 17 8.91 -19.48 13.07
N ASP A 18 7.99 -19.12 13.97
CA ASP A 18 7.35 -20.06 14.92
C ASP A 18 6.79 -21.28 14.19
N ARG A 19 6.10 -21.06 13.07
CA ARG A 19 5.57 -22.12 12.22
C ARG A 19 6.66 -22.99 11.59
N GLY A 20 7.76 -22.39 11.15
CA GLY A 20 8.92 -23.12 10.63
C GLY A 20 9.54 -24.03 11.70
N ARG A 21 9.69 -23.53 12.94
CA ARG A 21 10.21 -24.31 14.07
C ARG A 21 9.29 -25.46 14.46
N GLU A 22 7.97 -25.24 14.44
CA GLU A 22 6.99 -26.31 14.64
C GLU A 22 7.12 -27.43 13.61
N LEU A 23 7.26 -27.08 12.32
CA LEU A 23 7.38 -28.06 11.25
C LEU A 23 8.69 -28.84 11.35
N LEU A 24 9.81 -28.17 11.64
CA LEU A 24 11.09 -28.81 11.87
C LEU A 24 11.05 -29.75 13.09
N ALA A 25 10.37 -29.33 14.17
CA ALA A 25 10.26 -30.11 15.40
C ALA A 25 9.44 -31.41 15.26
N ARG A 26 8.63 -31.55 14.21
CA ARG A 26 7.87 -32.80 13.95
C ARG A 26 8.78 -33.98 13.64
N GLY A 27 9.96 -33.74 13.07
CA GLY A 27 10.97 -34.78 12.82
C GLY A 27 10.51 -35.92 11.90
N ASP A 28 9.44 -35.72 11.13
CA ASP A 28 8.84 -36.70 10.22
C ASP A 28 9.43 -36.64 8.80
N GLY A 29 10.40 -35.74 8.57
CA GLY A 29 11.03 -35.51 7.27
C GLY A 29 10.16 -34.75 6.28
N SER A 30 9.00 -34.22 6.69
CA SER A 30 8.09 -33.48 5.81
C SER A 30 8.47 -32.01 5.62
N PHE A 31 9.47 -31.51 6.36
CA PHE A 31 9.87 -30.11 6.29
C PHE A 31 10.87 -29.89 5.15
N GLU A 32 10.40 -29.23 4.08
CA GLU A 32 11.20 -28.87 2.92
C GLU A 32 10.88 -27.44 2.47
N ILE A 33 11.92 -26.66 2.15
CA ILE A 33 11.77 -25.30 1.61
C ILE A 33 11.62 -25.42 0.09
N VAL A 34 10.39 -25.36 -0.40
CA VAL A 34 10.08 -25.53 -1.84
C VAL A 34 9.93 -24.21 -2.61
N LYS A 35 9.82 -23.09 -1.89
CA LYS A 35 9.62 -21.75 -2.44
C LYS A 35 10.38 -20.74 -1.62
N PHE A 36 10.93 -19.74 -2.31
CA PHE A 36 11.56 -18.57 -1.72
C PHE A 36 11.06 -17.33 -2.45
N ALA A 37 11.16 -16.18 -1.78
CA ALA A 37 10.95 -14.86 -2.37
C ALA A 37 12.06 -13.96 -1.84
N PHE A 38 12.52 -13.03 -2.68
CA PHE A 38 13.49 -12.01 -2.30
C PHE A 38 12.78 -10.68 -2.06
N GLY A 39 13.46 -9.76 -1.39
CA GLY A 39 13.01 -8.39 -1.16
C GLY A 39 14.23 -7.50 -0.91
N ASP A 40 14.04 -6.20 -1.03
CA ASP A 40 15.09 -5.18 -0.98
C ASP A 40 14.74 -4.04 -0.02
N ASP A 41 13.93 -4.33 1.00
CA ASP A 41 13.46 -3.36 2.01
C ASP A 41 14.58 -2.61 2.75
N GLU A 42 15.80 -3.16 2.78
CA GLU A 42 16.97 -2.58 3.47
C GLU A 42 17.80 -1.65 2.57
N ILE A 43 17.48 -1.58 1.27
CA ILE A 43 18.26 -0.84 0.28
C ILE A 43 17.58 0.49 -0.03
N ASP A 44 18.21 1.58 0.38
CA ASP A 44 17.78 2.93 0.00
C ASP A 44 18.41 3.35 -1.33
N TYR A 45 17.68 3.14 -2.43
CA TYR A 45 18.12 3.54 -3.77
C TYR A 45 18.25 5.05 -3.97
N THR A 46 17.75 5.90 -3.06
CA THR A 46 17.91 7.37 -3.17
C THR A 46 19.34 7.82 -2.90
N LEU A 47 20.15 6.97 -2.26
CA LEU A 47 21.58 7.18 -2.06
C LEU A 47 22.39 7.05 -3.36
N PHE A 48 21.78 6.58 -4.45
CA PHE A 48 22.43 6.53 -5.76
C PHE A 48 22.67 7.95 -6.28
N ASN A 49 23.95 8.31 -6.50
CA ASN A 49 24.32 9.62 -7.00
C ASN A 49 24.81 9.54 -8.47
N PRO A 50 23.98 9.91 -9.46
CA PRO A 50 24.38 9.87 -10.87
C PRO A 50 25.39 10.95 -11.26
N THR A 51 25.66 11.92 -10.38
CA THR A 51 26.54 13.07 -10.66
C THR A 51 28.00 12.82 -10.26
N THR A 52 28.29 11.76 -9.51
CA THR A 52 29.65 11.36 -9.14
C THR A 52 30.31 10.51 -10.24
N GLY A 53 31.63 10.32 -10.14
CA GLY A 53 32.36 9.41 -11.01
C GLY A 53 31.80 7.99 -10.90
N SER A 54 31.90 7.19 -11.97
CA SER A 54 31.23 5.89 -12.12
C SER A 54 31.49 4.87 -11.00
N VAL A 55 32.55 5.05 -10.20
CA VAL A 55 32.93 4.15 -9.09
C VAL A 55 32.33 4.60 -7.75
N GLN A 56 31.80 5.83 -7.67
CA GLN A 56 31.27 6.44 -6.46
C GLN A 56 29.75 6.68 -6.55
N GLN A 57 29.09 6.13 -7.56
CA GLN A 57 27.65 6.36 -7.77
C GLN A 57 26.80 5.52 -6.82
N ASP A 58 27.28 4.32 -6.49
CA ASP A 58 26.60 3.29 -5.70
C ASP A 58 27.31 2.98 -4.37
N LEU A 59 28.44 3.64 -4.08
CA LEU A 59 29.26 3.35 -2.90
C LEU A 59 28.48 3.49 -1.58
N ASP A 60 27.60 4.48 -1.48
CA ASP A 60 26.79 4.70 -0.27
C ASP A 60 25.75 3.59 -0.08
N ILE A 61 25.20 3.05 -1.19
CA ILE A 61 24.30 1.90 -1.17
C ILE A 61 25.05 0.64 -0.75
N LEU A 62 26.26 0.42 -1.28
CA LEU A 62 27.07 -0.75 -0.93
C LEU A 62 27.59 -0.71 0.51
N ASN A 63 27.59 0.45 1.16
CA ASN A 63 27.97 0.59 2.56
C ASN A 63 26.78 0.61 3.52
N THR A 64 25.54 0.40 3.05
CA THR A 64 24.40 0.30 3.97
C THR A 64 24.57 -0.93 4.88
N PRO A 65 24.34 -0.76 6.19
CA PRO A 65 24.37 -1.89 7.12
C PRO A 65 23.15 -2.79 6.85
N LEU A 66 23.40 -4.09 6.72
CA LEU A 66 22.36 -5.10 6.56
C LEU A 66 21.94 -5.65 7.91
N PHE A 67 20.64 -5.90 8.10
CA PHE A 67 20.14 -6.44 9.35
C PHE A 67 20.33 -7.96 9.42
N GLU A 68 20.44 -8.48 10.66
CA GLU A 68 20.35 -9.91 10.90
C GLU A 68 18.91 -10.42 10.68
N SER A 69 18.77 -11.72 10.45
CA SER A 69 17.47 -12.31 10.19
C SER A 69 16.54 -12.26 11.43
N PHE A 70 15.27 -11.88 11.22
CA PHE A 70 14.28 -11.74 12.30
C PHE A 70 13.25 -12.88 12.29
N THR A 71 12.80 -13.28 13.48
CA THR A 71 11.74 -14.29 13.62
C THR A 71 10.33 -13.72 13.48
N ASP A 72 10.20 -12.40 13.59
CA ASP A 72 8.92 -11.69 13.48
C ASP A 72 8.55 -11.45 12.02
N SER A 73 7.48 -12.08 11.58
CA SER A 73 6.98 -11.97 10.21
C SER A 73 6.34 -10.62 9.87
N GLU A 74 5.95 -9.80 10.86
CA GLU A 74 5.39 -8.47 10.60
C GLU A 74 6.46 -7.45 10.24
N LEU A 75 7.68 -7.67 10.72
CA LEU A 75 8.85 -6.83 10.44
C LEU A 75 9.71 -7.35 9.30
N SER A 76 9.59 -8.64 8.97
CA SER A 76 10.34 -9.30 7.90
C SER A 76 9.66 -9.17 6.54
N LEU A 77 10.40 -8.72 5.52
CA LEU A 77 10.06 -8.79 4.09
C LEU A 77 8.68 -8.20 3.71
N LYS A 78 8.52 -6.88 3.88
CA LYS A 78 7.30 -6.13 3.55
C LYS A 78 7.11 -6.04 2.04
N ASN A 79 8.16 -5.69 1.29
CA ASN A 79 8.11 -5.61 -0.17
C ASN A 79 8.85 -6.79 -0.79
N ARG A 80 8.11 -7.62 -1.53
CA ARG A 80 8.68 -8.75 -2.27
C ARG A 80 9.02 -8.32 -3.69
N LEU A 81 10.17 -8.78 -4.17
CA LEU A 81 10.52 -8.66 -5.56
C LEU A 81 9.54 -9.45 -6.43
N ILE A 82 9.10 -8.83 -7.52
CA ILE A 82 8.26 -9.45 -8.53
C ILE A 82 9.12 -9.93 -9.70
N SER A 83 8.78 -11.08 -10.28
CA SER A 83 9.42 -11.56 -11.50
C SER A 83 8.55 -11.19 -12.69
N ILE A 84 9.14 -10.48 -13.64
CA ILE A 84 8.50 -10.04 -14.89
C ILE A 84 9.19 -10.76 -16.04
N ALA A 85 8.43 -11.35 -16.95
CA ALA A 85 8.99 -12.13 -18.06
C ALA A 85 9.49 -11.24 -19.21
N ASP A 86 8.95 -10.03 -19.33
CA ASP A 86 9.33 -9.05 -20.34
C ASP A 86 10.70 -8.43 -20.07
N SER A 87 11.71 -8.83 -20.85
CA SER A 87 13.07 -8.29 -20.79
C SER A 87 13.22 -6.88 -21.35
N GLU A 88 12.23 -6.38 -22.11
CA GLU A 88 12.24 -5.03 -22.68
C GLU A 88 11.57 -3.99 -21.77
N LEU A 89 11.07 -4.41 -20.59
CA LEU A 89 10.43 -3.52 -19.65
C LEU A 89 11.41 -2.48 -19.10
N GLN A 90 11.25 -1.23 -19.54
CA GLN A 90 12.08 -0.10 -19.10
C GLN A 90 11.42 0.74 -17.99
N PHE A 91 10.12 0.58 -17.75
CA PHE A 91 9.35 1.44 -16.85
C PHE A 91 8.37 0.63 -16.00
N ILE A 92 8.40 0.84 -14.69
CA ILE A 92 7.45 0.26 -13.75
C ILE A 92 6.25 1.23 -13.61
N PRO A 93 5.02 0.73 -13.51
CA PRO A 93 3.85 1.55 -13.22
C PRO A 93 3.92 2.20 -11.84
N ILE A 94 3.22 3.32 -11.71
CA ILE A 94 2.90 3.98 -10.46
C ILE A 94 1.38 3.99 -10.28
N LEU A 95 0.92 4.06 -9.03
CA LEU A 95 -0.50 4.23 -8.70
C LEU A 95 -0.75 5.69 -8.34
N ASP A 96 -1.47 6.39 -9.22
CA ASP A 96 -1.85 7.79 -9.05
C ASP A 96 -3.29 7.89 -8.53
N ALA A 97 -3.51 8.75 -7.54
CA ALA A 97 -4.83 9.16 -7.12
C ALA A 97 -5.33 10.34 -7.96
N SER A 98 -6.63 10.38 -8.29
CA SER A 98 -7.24 11.50 -9.02
C SER A 98 -7.18 12.82 -8.24
N ASN A 99 -7.30 12.74 -6.91
CA ASN A 99 -7.24 13.88 -5.99
C ASN A 99 -6.23 13.58 -4.87
N THR A 100 -5.37 14.54 -4.53
CA THR A 100 -4.45 14.39 -3.37
C THR A 100 -5.18 14.53 -2.03
N ALA A 101 -6.21 15.37 -2.00
CA ALA A 101 -7.06 15.57 -0.84
C ALA A 101 -8.52 15.74 -1.27
N LEU A 102 -9.45 15.30 -0.43
CA LEU A 102 -10.88 15.39 -0.67
C LEU A 102 -11.58 15.92 0.58
N THR A 103 -12.51 16.85 0.40
CA THR A 103 -13.34 17.35 1.51
C THR A 103 -14.75 16.83 1.36
N LEU A 104 -15.28 16.23 2.43
CA LEU A 104 -16.65 15.72 2.51
C LEU A 104 -17.45 16.52 3.56
N GLY A 105 -18.71 16.81 3.29
CA GLY A 105 -19.66 17.33 4.27
C GLY A 105 -20.36 16.18 4.98
N GLU A 106 -20.46 16.26 6.31
CA GLU A 106 -21.07 15.23 7.17
C GLU A 106 -22.44 14.75 6.68
N LYS A 107 -23.34 15.66 6.27
CA LYS A 107 -24.70 15.31 5.81
C LYS A 107 -24.82 15.34 4.31
N THR A 108 -24.24 16.34 3.67
CA THR A 108 -24.30 16.52 2.19
C THR A 108 -23.74 15.30 1.46
N ASP A 109 -22.61 14.76 1.94
CA ASP A 109 -21.89 13.66 1.31
C ASP A 109 -22.15 12.31 1.99
N SER A 110 -23.04 12.23 2.98
CA SER A 110 -23.61 10.96 3.46
C SER A 110 -24.60 10.37 2.44
N VAL A 111 -25.21 11.22 1.61
CA VAL A 111 -26.21 10.82 0.59
C VAL A 111 -25.62 10.74 -0.82
N ASN A 112 -24.78 11.70 -1.19
CA ASN A 112 -24.28 11.81 -2.58
C ASN A 112 -22.89 11.19 -2.79
N GLY A 113 -22.13 11.00 -1.71
CA GLY A 113 -20.73 10.60 -1.76
C GLY A 113 -19.87 11.51 -2.64
N LYS A 114 -18.58 11.20 -2.72
CA LYS A 114 -17.70 11.77 -3.74
C LYS A 114 -16.86 10.69 -4.39
N THR A 115 -16.70 10.84 -5.71
CA THR A 115 -15.97 9.88 -6.52
C THR A 115 -14.47 10.07 -6.36
N ILE A 116 -13.79 8.96 -6.06
CA ILE A 116 -12.35 8.83 -6.00
C ILE A 116 -11.95 7.85 -7.10
N GLU A 117 -10.89 8.17 -7.84
CA GLU A 117 -10.31 7.25 -8.81
C GLU A 117 -8.83 7.02 -8.49
N PHE A 118 -8.42 5.77 -8.52
CA PHE A 118 -7.01 5.39 -8.51
C PHE A 118 -6.66 4.82 -9.88
N LYS A 119 -5.56 5.29 -10.45
CA LYS A 119 -5.13 4.94 -11.79
C LYS A 119 -3.70 4.45 -11.77
N GLN A 120 -3.50 3.25 -12.26
CA GLN A 120 -2.20 2.72 -12.57
C GLN A 120 -1.72 3.28 -13.92
N SER A 121 -0.66 4.08 -13.90
CA SER A 121 -0.05 4.66 -15.10
C SER A 121 1.48 4.55 -15.06
N THR A 122 2.12 4.67 -16.22
CA THR A 122 3.55 5.00 -16.28
C THR A 122 3.72 6.51 -16.29
N LYS A 123 4.75 7.04 -15.60
CA LYS A 123 5.07 8.49 -15.58
C LYS A 123 5.36 9.06 -16.98
N THR A 124 5.75 8.21 -17.93
CA THR A 124 6.05 8.59 -19.32
C THR A 124 4.79 8.47 -20.20
N THR A 125 4.41 9.58 -20.84
CA THR A 125 3.28 9.62 -21.77
C THR A 125 3.47 8.64 -22.93
N GLY A 126 2.44 7.85 -23.23
CA GLY A 126 2.40 6.94 -24.38
C GLY A 126 3.08 5.59 -24.17
N LYS A 127 3.54 5.29 -22.95
CA LYS A 127 3.97 3.94 -22.56
C LYS A 127 2.79 3.17 -21.96
N ASN A 128 2.77 1.87 -22.24
CA ASN A 128 1.72 0.98 -21.78
C ASN A 128 2.21 0.26 -20.52
N VAL A 129 1.30 -0.01 -19.58
CA VAL A 129 1.59 -0.90 -18.46
C VAL A 129 1.52 -2.35 -18.98
N PRO A 130 2.55 -3.18 -18.78
CA PRO A 130 2.51 -4.59 -19.15
C PRO A 130 1.33 -5.32 -18.50
N THR A 131 0.75 -6.28 -19.21
CA THR A 131 -0.41 -7.06 -18.73
C THR A 131 -0.08 -7.91 -17.50
N GLU A 132 1.19 -8.26 -17.28
CA GLU A 132 1.66 -9.06 -16.13
C GLU A 132 1.56 -8.32 -14.80
N ILE A 133 1.75 -6.99 -14.83
CA ILE A 133 1.70 -6.12 -13.65
C ILE A 133 0.49 -5.19 -13.66
N GLN A 134 -0.44 -5.43 -14.59
CA GLN A 134 -1.69 -4.70 -14.69
C GLN A 134 -2.70 -5.25 -13.68
N ASP A 135 -3.12 -4.42 -12.73
CA ASP A 135 -4.04 -4.87 -11.69
C ASP A 135 -5.45 -5.13 -12.26
N SER A 136 -6.02 -6.28 -11.90
CA SER A 136 -7.42 -6.60 -12.23
C SER A 136 -8.41 -6.18 -11.15
N SER A 137 -7.91 -5.95 -9.93
CA SER A 137 -8.68 -5.58 -8.76
C SER A 137 -7.78 -4.84 -7.78
N TYR A 138 -8.39 -4.02 -6.93
CA TYR A 138 -7.72 -3.19 -5.94
C TYR A 138 -8.31 -3.45 -4.56
N ILE A 139 -7.45 -3.42 -3.55
CA ILE A 139 -7.83 -3.45 -2.15
C ILE A 139 -7.89 -2.01 -1.66
N ILE A 140 -9.03 -1.61 -1.12
CA ILE A 140 -9.21 -0.28 -0.54
C ILE A 140 -9.30 -0.40 0.98
N PHE A 141 -8.52 0.41 1.68
CA PHE A 141 -8.54 0.53 3.13
C PHE A 141 -9.11 1.89 3.52
N LEU A 142 -10.10 1.89 4.40
CA LEU A 142 -10.71 3.10 4.94
C LEU A 142 -11.18 2.86 6.38
N ASN A 143 -11.36 3.93 7.16
CA ASN A 143 -11.90 3.81 8.50
C ASN A 143 -13.41 3.50 8.46
N ASP A 144 -13.81 2.35 9.00
CA ASP A 144 -15.19 1.85 8.93
C ASP A 144 -16.19 2.74 9.70
N ASP A 145 -15.75 3.37 10.80
CA ASP A 145 -16.62 4.19 11.63
C ASP A 145 -16.96 5.53 10.96
N LEU A 146 -16.11 6.01 10.06
CA LEU A 146 -16.22 7.34 9.45
C LEU A 146 -16.74 7.29 8.01
N LEU A 147 -16.33 6.27 7.25
CA LEU A 147 -16.52 6.22 5.80
C LEU A 147 -17.02 4.84 5.38
N PHE A 148 -17.69 4.79 4.23
CA PHE A 148 -18.00 3.55 3.55
C PHE A 148 -17.97 3.76 2.03
N VAL A 149 -17.85 2.64 1.29
CA VAL A 149 -17.96 2.66 -0.17
C VAL A 149 -19.41 2.41 -0.56
N ASP A 150 -19.98 3.27 -1.41
CA ASP A 150 -21.38 3.10 -1.83
C ASP A 150 -21.58 1.81 -2.62
N ASN A 151 -22.68 1.12 -2.31
CA ASN A 151 -23.10 -0.12 -2.97
C ASN A 151 -22.10 -1.28 -2.88
N GLU A 152 -21.11 -1.20 -1.99
CA GLU A 152 -20.15 -2.26 -1.76
C GLU A 152 -20.04 -2.61 -0.28
N ALA A 153 -19.89 -3.90 0.02
CA ALA A 153 -19.73 -4.38 1.38
C ALA A 153 -18.24 -4.60 1.69
N ALA A 154 -17.83 -4.25 2.91
CA ALA A 154 -16.48 -4.56 3.37
C ALA A 154 -16.28 -6.08 3.42
N VAL A 155 -15.15 -6.54 2.88
CA VAL A 155 -14.74 -7.96 2.90
C VAL A 155 -14.32 -8.36 4.31
N SER A 156 -13.64 -7.47 5.02
CA SER A 156 -13.26 -7.64 6.42
C SER A 156 -13.04 -6.28 7.07
N VAL A 157 -13.20 -6.24 8.39
CA VAL A 157 -12.82 -5.09 9.23
C VAL A 157 -11.76 -5.56 10.20
N THR A 158 -10.63 -4.86 10.25
CA THR A 158 -9.55 -5.19 11.19
C THR A 158 -9.97 -4.85 12.62
N GLN A 159 -9.28 -5.42 13.61
CA GLN A 159 -9.53 -5.08 15.03
C GLN A 159 -9.26 -3.60 15.36
N GLN A 160 -8.61 -2.86 14.44
CA GLN A 160 -8.31 -1.44 14.53
C GLN A 160 -9.37 -0.56 13.83
N GLY A 161 -10.49 -1.14 13.37
CA GLY A 161 -11.58 -0.38 12.74
C GLY A 161 -11.32 0.03 11.29
N VAL A 162 -10.35 -0.59 10.61
CA VAL A 162 -10.10 -0.35 9.19
C VAL A 162 -10.88 -1.37 8.36
N ALA A 163 -11.83 -0.89 7.56
CA ALA A 163 -12.57 -1.69 6.59
C ALA A 163 -11.74 -1.91 5.32
N GLN A 164 -11.75 -3.15 4.86
CA GLN A 164 -11.10 -3.58 3.63
C GLN A 164 -12.16 -3.89 2.57
N TYR A 165 -12.08 -3.25 1.41
CA TYR A 165 -12.93 -3.50 0.25
C TYR A 165 -12.08 -4.08 -0.88
N VAL A 166 -12.63 -4.99 -1.67
CA VAL A 166 -11.96 -5.51 -2.86
C VAL A 166 -12.80 -5.14 -4.06
N LEU A 167 -12.31 -4.17 -4.84
CA LEU A 167 -13.05 -3.61 -5.97
C LEU A 167 -12.43 -4.07 -7.29
N PRO A 168 -13.24 -4.49 -8.27
CA PRO A 168 -12.74 -4.82 -9.60
C PRO A 168 -12.28 -3.55 -10.33
N ARG A 169 -11.35 -3.69 -11.27
CA ARG A 169 -10.96 -2.57 -12.13
C ARG A 169 -12.17 -2.04 -12.91
N THR A 170 -12.25 -0.73 -13.04
CA THR A 170 -13.23 -0.04 -13.89
C THR A 170 -12.70 0.01 -15.33
N ALA A 171 -13.60 -0.04 -16.32
CA ALA A 171 -13.22 -0.05 -17.73
C ALA A 171 -12.32 1.16 -18.10
N LEU A 172 -11.21 0.87 -18.76
CA LEU A 172 -10.29 1.84 -19.36
C LEU A 172 -10.10 1.47 -20.83
N ALA A 173 -9.87 2.47 -21.70
CA ALA A 173 -9.51 2.21 -23.09
C ALA A 173 -8.22 1.37 -23.16
N SER A 174 -8.15 0.48 -24.17
CA SER A 174 -7.08 -0.51 -24.33
C SER A 174 -5.68 0.12 -24.20
N ASN A 175 -4.80 -0.58 -23.47
CA ASN A 175 -3.37 -0.33 -23.27
C ASN A 175 -2.94 0.81 -22.32
N LYS A 176 -3.85 1.48 -21.60
CA LYS A 176 -3.49 2.62 -20.72
C LYS A 176 -3.34 2.30 -19.23
N GLY A 177 -3.09 1.04 -18.87
CA GLY A 177 -2.98 0.58 -17.49
C GLY A 177 -4.31 0.14 -16.89
N SER A 178 -4.49 0.31 -15.59
CA SER A 178 -5.70 -0.08 -14.87
C SER A 178 -6.22 1.09 -14.05
N LYS A 179 -7.51 1.09 -13.73
CA LYS A 179 -8.10 2.08 -12.83
C LYS A 179 -9.19 1.44 -11.98
N VAL A 180 -9.44 2.03 -10.82
CA VAL A 180 -10.61 1.77 -9.99
C VAL A 180 -11.25 3.08 -9.61
N GLY A 181 -12.54 3.22 -9.90
CA GLY A 181 -13.36 4.32 -9.41
C GLY A 181 -14.29 3.80 -8.32
N LEU A 182 -14.37 4.54 -7.22
CA LEU A 182 -15.29 4.27 -6.12
C LEU A 182 -15.97 5.56 -5.67
N ASN A 183 -17.18 5.46 -5.13
CA ASN A 183 -17.83 6.56 -4.45
C ASN A 183 -17.68 6.36 -2.94
N VAL A 184 -17.05 7.32 -2.27
CA VAL A 184 -16.87 7.30 -0.82
C VAL A 184 -17.87 8.25 -0.19
N SER A 185 -18.63 7.73 0.77
CA SER A 185 -19.65 8.47 1.50
C SER A 185 -19.33 8.49 3.00
N VAL A 186 -19.87 9.50 3.68
CA VAL A 186 -19.70 9.68 5.12
C VAL A 186 -20.75 8.88 5.87
N ARG A 187 -20.32 8.08 6.84
CA ARG A 187 -21.23 7.39 7.78
C ARG A 187 -21.83 8.43 8.74
N ASP A 188 -23.01 8.15 9.30
CA ASP A 188 -23.58 8.99 10.36
C ASP A 188 -22.63 9.09 11.56
N ILE A 189 -22.00 10.25 11.74
CA ILE A 189 -21.05 10.52 12.83
C ILE A 189 -21.82 10.99 14.07
N SER A 190 -21.61 10.34 15.21
CA SER A 190 -22.24 10.74 16.47
C SER A 190 -21.58 11.99 17.07
N LYS A 191 -22.31 12.69 17.94
CA LYS A 191 -21.75 13.85 18.66
C LYS A 191 -20.56 13.51 19.56
N ASP A 192 -20.51 12.28 20.07
CA ASP A 192 -19.41 11.83 20.92
C ASP A 192 -18.14 11.65 20.10
N VAL A 193 -18.25 11.06 18.90
CA VAL A 193 -17.13 10.94 17.95
C VAL A 193 -16.63 12.31 17.52
N TRP A 194 -17.52 13.28 17.28
CA TRP A 194 -17.12 14.67 17.01
C TRP A 194 -16.41 15.36 18.17
N ASN A 195 -16.74 15.00 19.42
CA ASN A 195 -16.06 15.55 20.59
C ASN A 195 -14.67 14.92 20.80
N GLU A 196 -14.49 13.68 20.39
CA GLU A 196 -13.24 12.94 20.54
C GLU A 196 -12.25 13.21 19.39
N LEU A 197 -12.73 13.12 18.14
CA LEU A 197 -11.89 13.19 16.94
C LEU A 197 -11.96 14.54 16.22
N GLY A 198 -12.99 15.34 16.49
CA GLY A 198 -13.21 16.61 15.79
C GLY A 198 -12.28 17.71 16.26
N VAL A 199 -11.56 18.32 15.32
CA VAL A 199 -10.67 19.46 15.57
C VAL A 199 -11.40 20.76 15.22
N GLY A 200 -11.36 21.74 16.12
CA GLY A 200 -11.92 23.08 15.89
C GLY A 200 -13.06 23.45 16.83
N THR A 201 -13.94 24.34 16.37
CA THR A 201 -15.07 24.84 17.17
C THR A 201 -16.33 24.07 16.82
N VAL A 202 -17.18 23.77 17.81
CA VAL A 202 -18.48 23.11 17.62
C VAL A 202 -19.27 23.79 16.50
N GLY A 203 -19.70 22.99 15.52
CA GLY A 203 -20.42 23.43 14.34
C GLY A 203 -19.55 23.84 13.16
N SER A 204 -18.23 23.66 13.27
CA SER A 204 -17.26 23.80 12.18
C SER A 204 -16.04 22.90 12.45
N ARG A 205 -16.23 21.77 13.15
CA ARG A 205 -15.15 20.81 13.40
C ARG A 205 -14.79 20.09 12.11
N THR A 206 -13.55 19.62 12.05
CA THR A 206 -13.09 18.76 10.98
C THR A 206 -12.49 17.47 11.53
N ILE A 207 -12.74 16.35 10.85
CA ILE A 207 -12.09 15.06 11.10
C ILE A 207 -11.28 14.70 9.86
N THR A 208 -10.01 14.38 10.03
CA THR A 208 -9.14 13.95 8.93
C THR A 208 -8.94 12.44 9.01
N THR A 209 -9.17 11.76 7.89
CA THR A 209 -8.93 10.33 7.73
C THR A 209 -8.24 10.07 6.39
N GLN A 210 -7.81 8.84 6.13
CA GLN A 210 -7.16 8.47 4.87
C GLN A 210 -7.87 7.29 4.23
N VAL A 211 -7.88 7.30 2.90
CA VAL A 211 -8.28 6.16 2.08
C VAL A 211 -7.05 5.70 1.31
N GLU A 212 -6.65 4.46 1.53
CA GLU A 212 -5.51 3.84 0.84
C GLU A 212 -6.04 2.84 -0.19
N ALA A 213 -5.42 2.82 -1.36
CA ALA A 213 -5.66 1.82 -2.39
C ALA A 213 -4.38 1.04 -2.66
N GLN A 214 -4.51 -0.28 -2.78
CA GLN A 214 -3.42 -1.19 -3.11
C GLN A 214 -3.79 -2.09 -4.30
N GLY A 215 -2.90 -2.20 -5.28
CA GLY A 215 -3.03 -3.15 -6.37
C GLY A 215 -2.80 -4.60 -5.90
N VAL A 216 -3.69 -5.53 -6.23
CA VAL A 216 -3.58 -6.93 -5.78
C VAL A 216 -2.38 -7.65 -6.41
N ILE A 217 -2.05 -7.34 -7.66
CA ILE A 217 -0.97 -8.01 -8.40
C ILE A 217 0.30 -7.17 -8.31
N SER A 218 0.19 -5.86 -8.54
CA SER A 218 1.35 -4.98 -8.56
C SER A 218 1.88 -4.65 -7.16
N GLY A 219 1.05 -4.77 -6.12
CA GLY A 219 1.39 -4.36 -4.76
C GLY A 219 1.52 -2.84 -4.57
N LEU A 220 1.37 -2.04 -5.64
CA LEU A 220 1.48 -0.59 -5.59
C LEU A 220 0.41 -0.03 -4.67
N ASN A 221 0.78 0.87 -3.77
CA ASN A 221 -0.15 1.57 -2.91
C ASN A 221 -0.08 3.09 -3.07
N THR A 222 -1.19 3.75 -2.77
CA THR A 222 -1.27 5.20 -2.69
C THR A 222 -2.43 5.60 -1.78
N SER A 223 -2.31 6.73 -1.10
CA SER A 223 -3.29 7.20 -0.12
C SER A 223 -3.81 8.59 -0.46
N ILE A 224 -5.09 8.83 -0.19
CA ILE A 224 -5.74 10.13 -0.31
C ILE A 224 -6.17 10.57 1.09
N THR A 225 -5.91 11.83 1.41
CA THR A 225 -6.38 12.42 2.66
C THR A 225 -7.82 12.92 2.49
N ILE A 226 -8.72 12.49 3.36
CA ILE A 226 -10.12 12.89 3.39
C ILE A 226 -10.37 13.75 4.63
N THR A 227 -10.91 14.95 4.43
CA THR A 227 -11.34 15.86 5.49
C THR A 227 -12.85 15.91 5.53
N ILE A 228 -13.45 15.48 6.63
CA ILE A 228 -14.90 15.54 6.87
C ILE A 228 -15.20 16.80 7.66
N ASN A 229 -16.11 17.63 7.17
CA ASN A 229 -16.57 18.85 7.82
C ASN A 229 -17.88 18.61 8.56
N GLU A 230 -17.95 19.03 9.82
CA GLU A 230 -19.17 19.03 10.63
C GLU A 230 -20.19 19.99 10.02
N GLU A 231 -21.43 19.53 9.82
CA GLU A 231 -22.51 20.33 9.25
C GLU A 231 -23.62 20.53 10.29
N VAL A 232 -23.72 21.76 10.80
CA VAL A 232 -24.81 22.13 11.71
C VAL A 232 -26.12 22.11 10.92
N SER A 233 -27.10 21.33 11.40
CA SER A 233 -28.48 21.45 10.89
C SER A 233 -28.98 22.85 11.22
N ARG A 234 -29.35 23.61 10.18
CA ARG A 234 -30.18 24.80 10.35
C ARG A 234 -31.52 24.45 10.97
#